data_AF-A0A1R0KEM4-F1
#
_entry.id   AF-A0A1R0KEM4-F1
#
_cell.length_a   1.000
_cell.length_b   1.000
_cell.length_c   1.000
_cell.angle_alpha   90.00
_cell.angle_beta   90.00
_cell.angle_gamma   90.00
#
_symmetry.space_group_name_H-M   'P 1'
#
loop_
_entity.id
_entity.type
_entity.pdbx_description
1 polymer ?
#
loop_
_entity_poly.entity_id
_entity_poly.type
_entity_poly.pdbx_seq_one_letter_code
_entity_poly.pdbx_strand_id
1 'polypeptide(L)'
;MGNVIDAAAALQKQKEAERKQQEADQLALIEPLARAASLAAELAELHARARKARKDAPSGLHAELDAVVSATGGAAAAAADTQTRAWNAAKAGGWSARDLRAIGLKPGRVKPAAAAEAAAGPAPSNEDQARAVSA
;
A
#
# COMPACT_ATOMS: atom_id res chain seq x y z
N MET A 1 -35.58 -34.54 24.33
CA MET A 1 -34.17 -34.35 23.93
C MET A 1 -33.97 -33.96 22.44
N GLY A 2 -35.00 -33.98 21.58
CA GLY A 2 -34.85 -33.62 20.15
C GLY A 2 -34.42 -32.18 19.85
N ASN A 3 -34.98 -31.18 20.54
CA ASN A 3 -34.71 -29.75 20.27
C ASN A 3 -33.23 -29.32 20.40
N VAL A 4 -32.44 -29.98 21.23
CA VAL A 4 -31.02 -29.60 21.44
C VAL A 4 -30.14 -30.12 20.30
N ILE A 5 -30.48 -31.28 19.74
CA ILE A 5 -29.75 -31.90 18.61
C ILE A 5 -30.01 -31.09 17.34
N ASP A 6 -31.25 -30.65 17.12
CA ASP A 6 -31.62 -29.80 15.97
C ASP A 6 -30.97 -28.41 16.05
N ALA A 7 -30.89 -27.82 17.26
CA ALA A 7 -30.19 -26.55 17.48
C ALA A 7 -28.66 -26.66 17.24
N ALA A 8 -28.04 -27.78 17.65
CA ALA A 8 -26.62 -28.03 17.39
C ALA A 8 -26.33 -28.19 15.90
N ALA A 9 -27.20 -28.92 15.17
CA ALA A 9 -27.09 -29.08 13.72
C ALA A 9 -27.29 -27.75 12.96
N ALA A 10 -28.21 -26.90 13.41
CA ALA A 10 -28.43 -25.57 12.83
C ALA A 10 -27.22 -24.65 13.06
N LEU A 11 -26.65 -24.63 14.27
CA LEU A 11 -25.46 -23.85 14.60
C LEU A 11 -24.24 -24.30 13.77
N GLN A 12 -24.09 -25.60 13.55
CA GLN A 12 -23.00 -26.13 12.74
C GLN A 12 -23.14 -25.71 11.27
N LYS A 13 -24.35 -25.79 10.70
CA LYS A 13 -24.64 -25.29 9.35
C LYS A 13 -24.38 -23.79 9.22
N GLN A 14 -24.74 -23.01 10.24
CA GLN A 14 -24.47 -21.56 10.25
C GLN A 14 -22.96 -21.28 10.23
N LYS A 15 -22.17 -21.95 11.08
CA LYS A 15 -20.71 -21.81 11.09
C LYS A 15 -20.06 -22.21 9.76
N GLU A 16 -20.56 -23.26 9.12
CA GLU A 16 -20.10 -23.67 7.80
C GLU A 16 -20.42 -22.64 6.72
N ALA A 17 -21.61 -22.02 6.78
CA ALA A 17 -21.98 -20.94 5.87
C ALA A 17 -21.12 -19.68 6.08
N GLU A 18 -20.90 -19.28 7.33
CA GLU A 18 -20.01 -18.16 7.69
C GLU A 18 -18.59 -18.41 7.20
N ARG A 19 -18.06 -19.63 7.38
CA ARG A 19 -16.73 -19.99 6.88
C ARG A 19 -16.66 -19.94 5.36
N LYS A 20 -17.65 -20.47 4.64
CA LYS A 20 -17.69 -20.41 3.17
C LYS A 20 -17.76 -18.97 2.66
N GLN A 21 -18.52 -18.11 3.34
CA GLN A 21 -18.57 -16.68 3.01
C GLN A 21 -17.21 -16.02 3.23
N GLN A 22 -16.55 -16.29 4.37
CA GLN A 22 -15.20 -15.78 4.64
C GLN A 22 -14.19 -16.25 3.58
N GLU A 23 -14.24 -17.51 3.16
CA GLU A 23 -13.38 -18.04 2.09
C GLU A 23 -13.64 -17.31 0.76
N ALA A 24 -14.90 -17.06 0.39
CA ALA A 24 -15.24 -16.30 -0.81
C ALA A 24 -14.76 -14.84 -0.75
N ASP A 25 -14.94 -14.17 0.39
CA ASP A 25 -14.47 -12.80 0.60
C ASP A 25 -12.94 -12.71 0.53
N GLN A 26 -12.23 -13.70 1.08
CA GLN A 26 -10.77 -13.79 0.96
C GLN A 26 -10.31 -13.99 -0.48
N LEU A 27 -10.97 -14.87 -1.23
CA LEU A 27 -10.67 -15.09 -2.65
C LEU A 27 -10.87 -13.81 -3.48
N ALA A 28 -11.92 -13.04 -3.19
CA ALA A 28 -12.20 -11.77 -3.87
C ALA A 28 -11.10 -10.70 -3.63
N LEU A 29 -10.33 -10.81 -2.54
CA LEU A 29 -9.26 -9.87 -2.20
C LEU A 29 -7.90 -10.23 -2.82
N ILE A 30 -7.73 -11.44 -3.37
CA ILE A 30 -6.44 -11.89 -3.93
C ILE A 30 -5.97 -10.98 -5.06
N GLU A 31 -6.81 -10.76 -6.07
CA GLU A 31 -6.43 -9.96 -7.25
C GLU A 31 -6.16 -8.49 -6.89
N PRO A 32 -7.01 -7.80 -6.09
CA PRO A 32 -6.71 -6.45 -5.62
C PRO A 32 -5.38 -6.34 -4.87
N LEU A 33 -5.08 -7.28 -3.95
CA LEU A 33 -3.86 -7.27 -3.16
C LEU A 33 -2.62 -7.55 -4.02
N ALA A 34 -2.71 -8.51 -4.95
CA ALA A 34 -1.64 -8.80 -5.89
C ALA A 34 -1.35 -7.58 -6.80
N ARG A 35 -2.42 -6.92 -7.30
CA ARG A 35 -2.29 -5.71 -8.11
C ARG A 35 -1.66 -4.56 -7.34
N ALA A 36 -2.08 -4.35 -6.09
CA ALA A 36 -1.46 -3.35 -5.22
C ALA A 36 0.03 -3.62 -4.99
N ALA A 37 0.42 -4.88 -4.80
CA ALA A 37 1.82 -5.27 -4.67
C ALA A 37 2.63 -5.02 -5.96
N SER A 38 2.06 -5.32 -7.13
CA SER A 38 2.68 -5.02 -8.44
C SER A 38 2.93 -3.52 -8.61
N LEU A 39 1.90 -2.71 -8.40
CA LEU A 39 1.98 -1.26 -8.55
C LEU A 39 3.02 -0.63 -7.60
N ALA A 40 3.09 -1.12 -6.35
CA ALA A 40 4.11 -0.66 -5.40
C ALA A 40 5.54 -1.00 -5.89
N ALA A 41 5.75 -2.16 -6.50
CA ALA A 41 7.03 -2.54 -7.09
C ALA A 41 7.37 -1.68 -8.31
N GLU A 42 6.40 -1.43 -9.20
CA GLU A 42 6.56 -0.58 -10.39
C GLU A 42 6.94 0.87 -10.02
N LEU A 43 6.32 1.43 -8.98
CA LEU A 43 6.66 2.77 -8.47
C LEU A 43 8.08 2.82 -7.88
N ALA A 44 8.49 1.78 -7.16
CA ALA A 44 9.85 1.68 -6.65
C ALA A 44 10.88 1.60 -7.79
N GLU A 45 10.57 0.85 -8.86
CA GLU A 45 11.42 0.76 -10.05
C GLU A 45 11.46 2.10 -10.81
N LEU A 46 10.33 2.77 -10.96
CA LEU A 46 10.25 4.10 -11.58
C LEU A 46 11.14 5.10 -10.83
N HIS A 47 11.08 5.12 -9.50
CA HIS A 47 11.95 5.96 -8.69
C HIS A 47 13.43 5.60 -8.85
N ALA A 48 13.78 4.30 -8.91
CA ALA A 48 15.15 3.88 -9.17
C ALA A 48 15.65 4.34 -10.55
N ARG A 49 14.80 4.26 -11.58
CA ARG A 49 15.09 4.77 -12.93
C ARG A 49 15.27 6.29 -12.95
N ALA A 50 14.41 7.04 -12.26
CA ALA A 50 14.54 8.50 -12.14
C ALA A 50 15.89 8.88 -11.50
N ARG A 51 16.28 8.22 -10.40
CA ARG A 51 17.59 8.47 -9.75
C ARG A 51 18.76 8.16 -10.66
N LYS A 52 18.68 7.09 -11.44
CA LYS A 52 19.70 6.74 -12.43
C LYS A 52 19.79 7.80 -13.53
N ALA A 53 18.64 8.20 -14.10
CA ALA A 53 18.58 9.25 -15.10
C ALA A 53 19.19 10.57 -14.59
N ARG A 54 18.86 10.98 -13.36
CA ARG A 54 19.46 12.13 -12.69
C ARG A 54 20.97 12.03 -12.58
N LYS A 55 21.50 10.87 -12.20
CA LYS A 55 22.94 10.63 -12.06
C LYS A 55 23.68 10.73 -13.41
N ASP A 56 23.07 10.21 -14.46
CA ASP A 56 23.68 10.11 -15.79
C ASP A 56 23.47 11.39 -16.63
N ALA A 57 22.61 12.31 -16.18
CA ALA A 57 22.28 13.54 -16.90
C ALA A 57 23.34 14.65 -16.76
N PRO A 58 23.47 15.51 -17.79
CA PRO A 58 24.22 16.76 -17.69
C PRO A 58 23.70 17.68 -16.57
N SER A 59 24.58 18.47 -15.97
CA SER A 59 24.25 19.36 -14.85
C SER A 59 23.12 20.35 -15.15
N GLY A 60 22.99 20.79 -16.40
CA GLY A 60 21.92 21.68 -16.84
C GLY A 60 20.50 21.08 -16.70
N LEU A 61 20.36 19.77 -16.54
CA LEU A 61 19.08 19.07 -16.36
C LEU A 61 18.85 18.57 -14.93
N HIS A 62 19.78 18.81 -14.01
CA HIS A 62 19.68 18.27 -12.65
C HIS A 62 18.46 18.77 -11.90
N ALA A 63 18.12 20.06 -12.01
CA ALA A 63 16.98 20.64 -11.31
C ALA A 63 15.64 19.99 -11.71
N GLU A 64 15.43 19.76 -13.01
CA GLU A 64 14.22 19.12 -13.53
C GLU A 64 14.15 17.65 -13.09
N LEU A 65 15.28 16.94 -13.14
CA LEU A 65 15.34 15.55 -12.75
C LEU A 65 15.27 15.36 -11.22
N ASP A 66 15.75 16.31 -10.43
CA ASP A 66 15.60 16.29 -8.96
C ASP A 66 14.13 16.39 -8.57
N ALA A 67 13.32 17.19 -9.28
CA ALA A 67 11.86 17.23 -9.08
C ALA A 67 11.19 15.87 -9.41
N VAL A 68 11.58 15.23 -10.52
CA VAL A 68 11.07 13.89 -10.89
C VAL A 68 11.49 12.83 -9.87
N VAL A 69 12.74 12.87 -9.39
CA VAL A 69 13.24 11.97 -8.35
C VAL A 69 12.46 12.14 -7.05
N SER A 70 12.19 13.38 -6.64
CA SER A 70 11.40 13.68 -5.45
C SER A 70 9.97 13.16 -5.58
N ALA A 71 9.27 13.49 -6.67
CA ALA A 71 7.89 13.06 -6.89
C ALA A 71 7.75 11.53 -6.93
N THR A 72 8.64 10.84 -7.65
CA THR A 72 8.65 9.37 -7.69
C THR A 72 9.03 8.75 -6.35
N GLY A 73 9.88 9.42 -5.57
CA GLY A 73 10.25 9.01 -4.21
C GLY A 73 9.07 9.06 -3.25
N GLY A 74 8.32 10.17 -3.25
CA GLY A 74 7.09 10.32 -2.48
C GLY A 74 6.02 9.29 -2.87
N ALA A 75 5.83 9.05 -4.17
CA ALA A 75 4.89 8.03 -4.64
C ALA A 75 5.30 6.61 -4.21
N ALA A 76 6.58 6.25 -4.32
CA ALA A 76 7.09 4.96 -3.88
C ALA A 76 6.95 4.77 -2.36
N ALA A 77 7.17 5.83 -1.56
CA ALA A 77 6.97 5.81 -0.12
C ALA A 77 5.49 5.59 0.25
N ALA A 78 4.58 6.35 -0.35
CA ALA A 78 3.14 6.21 -0.12
C ALA A 78 2.62 4.82 -0.53
N ALA A 79 3.14 4.25 -1.61
CA ALA A 79 2.82 2.89 -2.05
C ALA A 79 3.30 1.84 -1.04
N ALA A 80 4.53 1.98 -0.52
CA ALA A 80 5.07 1.08 0.50
C ALA A 80 4.32 1.16 1.84
N ASP A 81 3.88 2.34 2.25
CA ASP A 81 3.01 2.52 3.43
C ASP A 81 1.65 1.85 3.23
N THR A 82 1.05 2.03 2.06
CA THR A 82 -0.23 1.42 1.71
C THR A 82 -0.11 -0.11 1.67
N GLN A 83 0.98 -0.64 1.10
CA GLN A 83 1.25 -2.08 1.10
C GLN A 83 1.42 -2.64 2.52
N THR A 84 2.06 -1.88 3.42
CA THR A 84 2.22 -2.25 4.84
C THR A 84 0.88 -2.25 5.58
N ARG A 85 0.03 -1.25 5.35
CA ARG A 85 -1.33 -1.20 5.90
C ARG A 85 -2.19 -2.37 5.39
N ALA A 86 -2.14 -2.66 4.09
CA ALA A 86 -2.84 -3.80 3.51
C ALA A 86 -2.37 -5.13 4.10
N TRP A 87 -1.05 -5.31 4.28
CA TRP A 87 -0.49 -6.47 4.95
C TRP A 87 -1.01 -6.62 6.38
N ASN A 88 -0.98 -5.56 7.18
CA ASN A 88 -1.45 -5.59 8.57
C ASN A 88 -2.97 -5.84 8.67
N ALA A 89 -3.75 -5.23 7.79
CA ALA A 89 -5.20 -5.44 7.71
C ALA A 89 -5.53 -6.90 7.35
N ALA A 90 -4.86 -7.47 6.35
CA ALA A 90 -5.08 -8.86 5.96
C ALA A 90 -4.66 -9.84 7.07
N LYS A 91 -3.54 -9.56 7.78
CA LYS A 91 -3.12 -10.30 8.97
C LYS A 91 -4.19 -10.26 10.08
N ALA A 92 -4.78 -9.10 10.35
CA ALA A 92 -5.87 -8.95 11.31
C ALA A 92 -7.14 -9.70 10.87
N GLY A 93 -7.39 -9.78 9.57
CA GLY A 93 -8.45 -10.56 8.94
C GLY A 93 -8.18 -12.07 8.83
N GLY A 94 -7.16 -12.60 9.52
CA GLY A 94 -6.90 -14.04 9.62
C GLY A 94 -5.97 -14.62 8.55
N TRP A 95 -5.42 -13.81 7.63
CA TRP A 95 -4.48 -14.31 6.63
C TRP A 95 -3.15 -14.70 7.26
N SER A 96 -2.57 -15.80 6.78
CA SER A 96 -1.21 -16.17 7.18
C SER A 96 -0.18 -15.32 6.43
N ALA A 97 0.99 -15.13 7.05
CA ALA A 97 2.09 -14.42 6.38
C ALA A 97 2.60 -15.18 5.14
N ARG A 98 2.37 -16.50 5.07
CA ARG A 98 2.74 -17.33 3.93
C ARG A 98 1.83 -17.04 2.74
N ASP A 99 0.52 -16.97 2.96
CA ASP A 99 -0.48 -16.74 1.90
C ASP A 99 -0.32 -15.36 1.29
N LEU A 100 -0.11 -14.35 2.15
CA LEU A 100 0.14 -12.97 1.69
C LEU A 100 1.40 -12.88 0.82
N ARG A 101 2.47 -13.61 1.17
CA ARG A 101 3.68 -13.65 0.34
C ARG A 101 3.48 -14.43 -0.96
N ALA A 102 2.66 -15.48 -0.95
CA ALA A 102 2.34 -16.24 -2.15
C ALA A 102 1.64 -15.39 -3.21
N ILE A 103 0.84 -14.41 -2.79
CA ILE A 103 0.22 -13.40 -3.68
C ILE A 103 1.10 -12.16 -3.90
N GLY A 104 2.37 -12.20 -3.49
CA GLY A 104 3.34 -11.11 -3.70
C GLY A 104 3.23 -9.92 -2.74
N LEU A 105 2.27 -9.93 -1.81
CA LEU A 105 2.14 -8.90 -0.79
C LEU A 105 3.21 -9.09 0.29
N LYS A 106 3.97 -8.04 0.59
CA LYS A 106 4.96 -8.02 1.67
C LYS A 106 4.91 -6.67 2.36
N PRO A 107 5.38 -6.56 3.62
CA PRO A 107 5.53 -5.24 4.24
C PRO A 107 6.43 -4.37 3.36
N GLY A 108 5.96 -3.19 3.01
CA GLY A 108 6.77 -2.21 2.31
C GLY A 108 7.89 -1.74 3.24
N ARG A 109 9.14 -1.72 2.77
CA ARG A 109 10.22 -1.08 3.52
C ARG A 109 10.30 0.37 3.10
N VAL A 110 9.78 1.26 3.93
CA VAL A 110 10.03 2.70 3.76
C VAL A 110 11.38 3.01 4.40
N LYS A 111 12.30 3.58 3.61
CA LYS A 111 13.55 4.13 4.16
C LYS A 111 13.17 5.45 4.88
N PRO A 112 13.58 5.68 6.13
CA PRO A 112 13.05 6.77 6.96
C PRO A 112 13.21 8.18 6.35
N ALA A 113 14.21 8.39 5.50
CA ALA A 113 14.39 9.65 4.77
C ALA A 113 13.23 9.97 3.81
N ALA A 114 12.67 8.96 3.13
CA ALA A 114 11.53 9.15 2.22
C ALA A 114 10.19 9.34 2.96
N ALA A 115 10.08 8.82 4.19
CA ALA A 115 8.91 9.03 5.05
C ALA A 115 8.85 10.48 5.59
N ALA A 116 10.00 11.08 5.88
CA ALA A 116 10.08 12.48 6.33
C ALA A 116 9.68 13.46 5.21
N GLU A 117 10.08 13.18 3.96
CA GLU A 117 9.68 14.00 2.80
C GLU A 117 8.20 13.83 2.44
N ALA A 118 7.63 12.62 2.57
CA ALA A 118 6.20 12.40 2.35
C ALA A 118 5.31 13.03 3.45
N ALA A 119 5.77 13.06 4.70
CA ALA A 119 5.07 13.69 5.82
C ALA A 119 5.12 15.23 5.78
N ALA A 120 6.12 15.81 5.11
CA ALA A 120 6.24 17.26 4.96
C ALA A 120 5.14 17.87 4.07
N GLY A 121 4.41 17.05 3.30
CA GLY A 121 3.44 17.53 2.32
C GLY A 121 4.09 18.33 1.19
N PRO A 122 3.36 18.63 0.10
CA PRO A 122 3.86 19.58 -0.89
C PRO A 122 4.12 20.92 -0.19
N ALA A 123 5.31 21.50 -0.41
CA ALA A 123 5.61 22.83 0.09
C ALA A 123 4.51 23.81 -0.38
N PRO A 124 4.00 24.68 0.50
CA PRO A 124 2.91 25.59 0.14
C PRO A 124 3.32 26.41 -1.07
N SER A 125 2.44 26.47 -2.06
CA SER A 125 2.68 27.23 -3.27
C SER A 125 2.92 28.71 -2.92
N ASN A 126 3.63 29.45 -3.77
CA ASN A 126 3.83 30.89 -3.55
C ASN A 126 2.48 31.65 -3.43
N GLU A 127 1.40 31.11 -4.01
CA GLU A 127 0.04 31.67 -3.90
C GLU A 127 -0.56 31.46 -2.50
N ASP A 128 -0.32 30.31 -1.87
CA ASP A 128 -0.75 30.03 -0.50
C ASP A 128 0.00 30.93 0.51
N GLN A 129 1.28 31.20 0.26
CA GLN A 129 2.09 32.12 1.07
C GLN A 129 1.65 33.58 0.90
N ALA A 130 1.30 34.00 -0.33
CA ALA A 130 0.82 35.36 -0.59
C ALA A 130 -0.53 35.67 0.10
N ARG A 131 -1.43 34.67 0.20
CA ARG A 131 -2.71 34.82 0.93
C ARG A 131 -2.53 34.90 2.43
N ALA A 132 -1.55 34.19 3.00
CA ALA A 132 -1.29 34.21 4.44
C ALA A 132 -0.71 35.53 4.95
N VAL A 133 -0.08 36.34 4.09
CA VAL A 133 0.51 37.65 4.44
C VAL A 133 -0.48 38.81 4.27
N SER A 134 -1.61 38.55 3.60
CA SER A 134 -2.62 39.58 3.29
C SER A 134 -3.89 39.48 4.16
N ALA A 135 -3.88 38.65 5.21
CA ALA A 135 -4.91 38.54 6.24
C ALA A 135 -4.43 39.17 7.56
#